data_AF-A0A6N4VDR7-F1
#
_entry.id   AF-A0A6N4VDR7-F1
#
_cell.length_a   1.000
_cell.length_b   1.000
_cell.length_c   1.000
_cell.angle_alpha   90.00
_cell.angle_beta   90.00
_cell.angle_gamma   90.00
#
_symmetry.space_group_name_H-M   'P 1'
#
loop_
_entity.id
_entity.type
_entity.pdbx_description
1 polymer ?
#
loop_
_entity_poly.entity_id
_entity_poly.type
_entity_poly.pdbx_seq_one_letter_code
_entity_poly.pdbx_strand_id
1 'polypeptide(L)'
;MQVTSVVGVATVLVATALAVAAPAAAQPSWEMPDVEGEVLQDAWDKVVSTTDGAVVPETATAEGPPFEQFNLTNWEVCSQSPDEGDEISAESPPELEVMRPGGC
;
A
#
# COMPACT_ATOMS: atom_id res chain seq x y z
N MET A 1 -65.30 28.11 -4.20
CA MET A 1 -65.30 27.13 -3.08
C MET A 1 -65.16 25.73 -3.66
N GLN A 2 -64.06 25.03 -3.38
CA GLN A 2 -63.92 23.60 -3.63
C GLN A 2 -63.14 22.99 -2.46
N VAL A 3 -63.80 22.14 -1.67
CA VAL A 3 -63.15 21.22 -0.72
C VAL A 3 -64.07 20.01 -0.55
N THR A 4 -63.57 18.80 -0.84
CA THR A 4 -64.13 17.54 -0.31
C THR A 4 -63.09 16.42 -0.46
N SER A 5 -62.87 15.67 0.62
CA SER A 5 -61.91 14.55 0.75
C SER A 5 -62.67 13.29 1.23
N VAL A 6 -62.13 12.08 1.41
CA VAL A 6 -60.75 11.57 1.65
C VAL A 6 -60.64 10.14 1.03
N VAL A 7 -59.50 9.46 1.24
CA VAL A 7 -59.23 8.00 1.26
C VAL A 7 -58.63 7.46 -0.04
N GLY A 8 -57.35 7.07 -0.08
CA GLY A 8 -56.74 5.87 0.53
C GLY A 8 -56.61 4.79 -0.55
N VAL A 9 -55.45 4.21 -0.88
CA VAL A 9 -54.57 3.38 -0.03
C VAL A 9 -53.08 3.65 -0.36
N ALA A 10 -52.24 3.77 0.65
CA ALA A 10 -50.78 3.82 0.49
C ALA A 10 -50.17 2.42 0.71
N THR A 11 -49.79 1.73 -0.37
CA THR A 11 -48.99 0.49 -0.28
C THR A 11 -47.51 0.83 -0.07
N VAL A 12 -47.10 0.96 1.20
CA VAL A 12 -45.69 1.12 1.56
C VAL A 12 -44.98 -0.23 1.39
N LEU A 13 -44.33 -0.43 0.25
CA LEU A 13 -43.41 -1.54 0.02
C LEU A 13 -42.13 -1.31 0.83
N VAL A 14 -42.08 -1.83 2.06
CA VAL A 14 -40.85 -1.89 2.84
C VAL A 14 -39.96 -2.99 2.26
N ALA A 15 -39.14 -2.64 1.28
CA ALA A 15 -38.09 -3.52 0.77
C ALA A 15 -36.97 -3.61 1.80
N THR A 16 -37.01 -4.63 2.66
CA THR A 16 -35.93 -4.94 3.61
C THR A 16 -34.72 -5.51 2.87
N ALA A 17 -33.88 -4.63 2.32
CA ALA A 17 -32.59 -4.98 1.79
C ALA A 17 -31.66 -5.42 2.93
N LEU A 18 -31.61 -6.73 3.19
CA LEU A 18 -30.58 -7.34 4.03
C LEU A 18 -29.25 -7.31 3.25
N ALA A 19 -28.57 -6.17 3.30
CA ALA A 19 -27.19 -6.05 2.86
C ALA A 19 -26.31 -6.88 3.80
N VAL A 20 -26.04 -8.13 3.42
CA VAL A 20 -25.04 -8.96 4.07
C VAL A 20 -23.68 -8.37 3.73
N ALA A 21 -23.19 -7.48 4.58
CA ALA A 21 -21.80 -7.09 4.56
C ALA A 21 -20.97 -8.34 4.88
N ALA A 22 -20.34 -8.92 3.84
CA ALA A 22 -19.30 -9.89 4.06
C ALA A 22 -18.20 -9.23 4.92
N PRO A 23 -17.57 -9.95 5.86
CA PRO A 23 -16.41 -9.40 6.55
C PRO A 23 -15.36 -9.10 5.49
N ALA A 24 -14.92 -7.84 5.41
CA ALA A 24 -13.70 -7.51 4.70
C ALA A 24 -12.58 -8.30 5.41
N ALA A 25 -12.00 -9.27 4.72
CA ALA A 25 -10.77 -9.88 5.20
C ALA A 25 -9.73 -8.77 5.29
N ALA A 26 -9.15 -8.57 6.47
CA ALA A 26 -7.96 -7.74 6.57
C ALA A 26 -6.89 -8.36 5.67
N GLN A 27 -6.34 -7.56 4.76
CA GLN A 27 -5.20 -8.01 3.97
C GLN A 27 -4.02 -8.29 4.92
N PRO A 28 -3.11 -9.22 4.56
CA PRO A 28 -1.90 -9.39 5.33
C PRO A 28 -1.07 -8.10 5.27
N SER A 29 -0.55 -7.73 6.43
CA SER A 29 0.41 -6.64 6.60
C SER A 29 1.63 -7.14 7.37
N TRP A 30 2.75 -6.46 7.16
CA TRP A 30 4.04 -6.80 7.75
C TRP A 30 4.74 -5.55 8.27
N GLU A 31 5.71 -5.75 9.14
CA GLU A 31 6.54 -4.68 9.69
C GLU A 31 7.69 -4.38 8.72
N MET A 32 7.92 -3.10 8.43
CA MET A 32 8.97 -2.64 7.53
C MET A 32 10.35 -2.85 8.18
N PRO A 33 11.27 -3.63 7.55
CA PRO A 33 12.63 -3.77 8.07
C PRO A 33 13.44 -2.48 7.88
N ASP A 34 14.40 -2.23 8.77
CA ASP A 34 15.50 -1.29 8.53
C ASP A 34 16.35 -1.79 7.36
N VAL A 35 16.47 -0.96 6.31
CA VAL A 35 17.25 -1.19 5.09
C VAL A 35 18.07 0.04 4.67
N GLU A 36 18.06 1.13 5.45
CA GLU A 36 18.82 2.33 5.12
C GLU A 36 20.34 2.06 5.18
N GLY A 37 21.06 2.56 4.18
CA GLY A 37 22.49 2.29 4.01
C GLY A 37 22.84 0.87 3.53
N GLU A 38 21.85 -0.01 3.29
CA GLU A 38 22.10 -1.30 2.64
C GLU A 38 22.29 -1.14 1.12
N VAL A 39 22.99 -2.11 0.51
CA VAL A 39 23.00 -2.26 -0.95
C VAL A 39 21.60 -2.68 -1.38
N LEU A 40 21.05 -2.06 -2.43
CA LEU A 40 19.65 -2.26 -2.84
C LEU A 40 19.28 -3.73 -3.11
N GLN A 41 20.23 -4.58 -3.50
CA GLN A 41 20.00 -6.02 -3.63
C GLN A 41 19.66 -6.67 -2.28
N ASP A 42 20.44 -6.38 -1.24
CA ASP A 42 20.26 -6.94 0.09
C ASP A 42 18.96 -6.40 0.71
N ALA A 43 18.68 -5.10 0.57
CA ALA A 43 17.43 -4.46 0.98
C ALA A 43 16.19 -5.09 0.31
N TRP A 44 16.27 -5.33 -1.00
CA TRP A 44 15.20 -5.99 -1.77
C TRP A 44 14.95 -7.42 -1.27
N ASP A 45 16.01 -8.21 -1.12
CA ASP A 45 15.91 -9.58 -0.63
C ASP A 45 15.37 -9.62 0.82
N LYS A 46 15.69 -8.62 1.64
CA LYS A 46 15.17 -8.46 3.02
C LYS A 46 13.65 -8.22 3.01
N VAL A 47 13.14 -7.22 2.30
CA VAL A 47 11.70 -6.93 2.17
C VAL A 47 10.93 -8.13 1.60
N VAL A 48 11.47 -8.78 0.57
CA VAL A 48 10.88 -10.00 -0.02
C VAL A 48 10.86 -11.13 1.01
N SER A 49 11.92 -11.32 1.80
CA SER A 49 11.96 -12.37 2.82
C SER A 49 11.01 -12.12 4.01
N THR A 50 10.88 -10.87 4.47
CA THR A 50 9.97 -10.49 5.56
C THR A 50 8.50 -10.72 5.20
N THR A 51 8.17 -10.61 3.91
CA THR A 51 6.80 -10.71 3.39
C THR A 51 6.48 -12.07 2.74
N ASP A 52 7.33 -13.09 2.91
CA ASP A 52 7.22 -14.40 2.23
C ASP A 52 7.08 -14.28 0.68
N GLY A 53 7.63 -13.22 0.10
CA GLY A 53 7.54 -12.88 -1.32
C GLY A 53 6.23 -12.24 -1.77
N ALA A 54 5.38 -11.79 -0.84
CA ALA A 54 4.13 -11.10 -1.17
C ALA A 54 4.31 -9.63 -1.58
N VAL A 55 5.41 -8.99 -1.18
CA VAL A 55 5.71 -7.58 -1.48
C VAL A 55 7.10 -7.46 -2.09
N VAL A 56 7.24 -6.56 -3.06
CA VAL A 56 8.53 -6.08 -3.59
C VAL A 56 8.58 -4.56 -3.38
N PRO A 57 9.73 -3.97 -3.03
CA PRO A 57 9.85 -2.53 -2.89
C PRO A 57 9.74 -1.81 -4.24
N GLU A 58 9.12 -0.63 -4.23
CA GLU A 58 9.27 0.36 -5.29
C GLU A 58 10.62 1.09 -5.13
N THR A 59 11.23 1.55 -6.21
CA THR A 59 12.57 2.16 -6.17
C THR A 59 12.63 3.45 -6.97
N ALA A 60 13.13 4.52 -6.34
CA ALA A 60 13.32 5.83 -6.95
C ALA A 60 14.77 6.30 -6.80
N THR A 61 15.23 7.22 -7.66
CA THR A 61 16.54 7.87 -7.47
C THR A 61 16.38 9.10 -6.58
N ALA A 62 17.02 9.11 -5.41
CA ALA A 62 16.90 10.20 -4.43
C ALA A 62 17.34 11.57 -5.00
N GLU A 63 18.42 11.59 -5.79
CA GLU A 63 18.85 12.78 -6.53
C GLU A 63 19.23 12.47 -7.98
N GLY A 64 19.00 13.47 -8.86
CA GLY A 64 19.38 13.43 -10.28
C GLY A 64 18.25 13.02 -11.23
N PRO A 65 18.59 12.62 -12.47
CA PRO A 65 17.61 12.10 -13.42
C PRO A 65 17.01 10.77 -12.94
N PRO A 66 15.73 10.49 -13.25
CA PRO A 66 15.14 9.19 -12.95
C PRO A 66 15.87 8.10 -13.76
N PHE A 67 16.51 7.18 -13.04
CA PHE A 67 17.13 5.98 -13.60
C PHE A 67 16.36 4.75 -13.14
N GLU A 68 16.31 3.72 -13.98
CA GLU A 68 15.81 2.38 -13.61
C GLU A 68 16.94 1.54 -13.00
N GLN A 69 16.63 0.84 -11.90
CA GLN A 69 17.59 0.07 -11.09
C GLN A 69 17.82 -1.34 -11.68
N PHE A 70 18.25 -1.45 -12.95
CA PHE A 70 18.45 -2.75 -13.63
C PHE A 70 19.46 -3.71 -12.97
N ASN A 71 20.40 -3.19 -12.19
CA ASN A 71 21.37 -3.96 -11.45
C ASN A 71 21.38 -3.43 -10.01
N LEU A 72 20.72 -4.15 -9.10
CA LEU A 72 20.49 -3.68 -7.73
C LEU A 72 21.80 -3.49 -6.95
N THR A 73 22.85 -4.29 -7.21
CA THR A 73 24.15 -4.16 -6.52
C THR A 73 24.95 -2.92 -6.90
N ASN A 74 24.43 -2.07 -7.79
CA ASN A 74 25.02 -0.78 -8.18
C ASN A 74 24.45 0.41 -7.39
N TRP A 75 23.55 0.17 -6.44
CA TRP A 75 22.80 1.17 -5.71
C TRP A 75 22.82 0.93 -4.20
N GLU A 76 22.70 2.01 -3.45
CA GLU A 76 22.67 2.08 -1.99
C GLU A 76 21.37 2.80 -1.59
N VAL A 77 20.68 2.29 -0.57
CA VAL A 77 19.44 2.88 -0.05
C VAL A 77 19.79 4.10 0.80
N CYS A 78 19.32 5.27 0.39
CA CYS A 78 19.55 6.52 1.13
C CYS A 78 18.38 6.88 2.05
N SER A 79 17.17 6.45 1.70
CA SER A 79 15.98 6.60 2.53
C SER A 79 15.00 5.44 2.28
N GLN A 80 14.18 5.14 3.28
CA GLN A 80 13.04 4.22 3.14
C GLN A 80 11.72 4.88 3.51
N SER A 81 10.63 4.38 2.92
CA SER A 81 9.26 4.78 3.24
C SER A 81 8.36 3.54 3.22
N PRO A 82 7.64 3.20 4.31
CA PRO A 82 7.64 3.90 5.60
C PRO A 82 8.91 3.65 6.44
N ASP A 83 9.00 4.24 7.62
CA ASP A 83 10.12 4.09 8.56
C ASP A 83 10.25 2.62 9.07
N GLU A 84 11.38 2.27 9.70
CA GLU A 84 11.53 0.97 10.40
C GLU A 84 10.40 0.79 11.43
N GLY A 85 9.75 -0.37 11.42
CA GLY A 85 8.70 -0.71 12.39
C GLY A 85 7.28 -0.30 11.97
N ASP A 86 7.12 0.43 10.87
CA ASP A 86 5.81 0.80 10.32
C ASP A 86 5.22 -0.30 9.42
N GLU A 87 3.95 -0.16 9.06
CA GLU A 87 3.17 -1.17 8.33
C GLU A 87 3.35 -1.09 6.80
N ILE A 88 3.72 -2.21 6.18
CA ILE A 88 3.71 -2.43 4.71
C ILE A 88 2.70 -3.51 4.30
N SER A 89 2.21 -3.44 3.07
CA SER A 89 1.28 -4.43 2.52
C SER A 89 1.40 -4.57 1.00
N ALA A 90 0.72 -5.56 0.42
CA ALA A 90 0.66 -5.70 -1.04
C ALA A 90 -0.15 -4.57 -1.75
N GLU A 91 -0.95 -3.80 -1.00
CA GLU A 91 -1.66 -2.61 -1.51
C GLU A 91 -0.87 -1.31 -1.28
N SER A 92 0.21 -1.37 -0.50
CA SER A 92 1.09 -0.24 -0.17
C SER A 92 2.50 -0.81 0.07
N PRO A 93 3.23 -1.14 -1.02
CA PRO A 93 4.62 -1.58 -0.93
C PRO A 93 5.50 -0.44 -0.40
N PRO A 94 6.65 -0.75 0.22
CA PRO A 94 7.60 0.27 0.61
C PRO A 94 8.29 0.89 -0.62
N GLU A 95 8.61 2.18 -0.54
CA GLU A 95 9.45 2.89 -1.51
C GLU A 95 10.85 3.06 -0.92
N LEU A 96 11.88 2.78 -1.73
CA LEU A 96 13.29 2.96 -1.40
C LEU A 96 13.90 4.01 -2.33
N GLU A 97 14.35 5.16 -1.79
CA GLU A 97 15.13 6.09 -2.60
C GLU A 97 16.61 5.71 -2.57
N VAL A 98 17.24 5.67 -3.74
CA VAL A 98 18.59 5.14 -3.90
C VAL A 98 19.52 6.10 -4.63
N MET A 99 20.81 5.99 -4.30
CA MET A 99 21.90 6.61 -5.05
C MET A 99 22.99 5.58 -5.38
N ARG A 100 24.04 6.03 -6.08
CA ARG A 100 25.26 5.24 -6.19
C ARG A 100 25.96 5.18 -4.83
N PRO A 101 26.61 4.06 -4.46
CA PRO A 101 27.24 3.90 -3.15
C PRO A 101 28.16 5.05 -2.75
N GLY A 102 27.98 5.56 -1.53
CA GLY A 102 28.62 6.77 -1.02
C GLY A 102 28.08 8.07 -1.63
N GLY A 103 26.87 8.04 -2.16
CA GLY A 103 26.11 9.21 -2.65
C GLY A 103 25.09 9.74 -1.64
N CYS A 104 24.71 8.92 -0.67
CA CYS A 104 24.02 9.34 0.55
C CYS A 104 24.99 10.08 1.50
#